data_AF-A0A661LA22-F1
#
_entry.id   AF-A0A661LA22-F1
#
_cell.length_a   1.000
_cell.length_b   1.000
_cell.length_c   1.000
_cell.angle_alpha   90.00
_cell.angle_beta   90.00
_cell.angle_gamma   90.00
#
_symmetry.space_group_name_H-M   'P 1'
#
loop_
_entity.id
_entity.type
_entity.pdbx_description
1 polymer ?
#
loop_
_entity_poly.entity_id
_entity_poly.type
_entity_poly.pdbx_seq_one_letter_code
_entity_poly.pdbx_strand_id
1 'polypeptide(L)'
;MLPGAVRHLRSCDQLGLLSQVIPELEPLKGMTQSPPHRFDVWQHVLYTVDTLEGVLAVATGQIGAKKPPPGPADIPPTVWEDISQALGRYTDRTAAHLSVEVSGGRDRMVLLKLAALLHDVGKAHTRSQDADGRIHFYRHEQVGAGIAAERLRELRFSGDEIARMRVLVGQHARPAHLSRAERITRRAIYRYFRATGCAGLDVALFSLADHLASRGPHLDPERWSRRLDVVQTLLTHWFEHYDETVAPSPLVTGRDLMSHLDLPSGPEIGRLLEAIREAQAEGSVSTRAEALRLAKTLTANAEK
;
A
#
# COMPACT_ATOMS: atom_id res chain seq x y z
N MET A 1 1.61 -20.24 4.91
CA MET A 1 1.70 -19.66 3.56
C MET A 1 0.94 -20.56 2.59
N LEU A 2 0.23 -19.98 1.60
CA LEU A 2 -0.37 -20.72 0.47
C LEU A 2 0.56 -20.58 -0.75
N PRO A 3 1.62 -21.39 -0.92
CA PRO A 3 2.58 -21.20 -2.02
C PRO A 3 1.97 -21.57 -3.38
N GLY A 4 2.47 -20.95 -4.46
CA GLY A 4 2.13 -21.29 -5.83
C GLY A 4 0.71 -20.88 -6.25
N ALA A 5 0.16 -19.80 -5.67
CA ALA A 5 -1.22 -19.41 -5.91
C ALA A 5 -1.53 -19.16 -7.40
N VAL A 6 -0.58 -18.64 -8.17
CA VAL A 6 -0.78 -18.35 -9.60
C VAL A 6 -1.09 -19.60 -10.41
N ARG A 7 -0.49 -20.75 -10.08
CA ARG A 7 -0.81 -22.03 -10.73
C ARG A 7 -2.28 -22.41 -10.51
N HIS A 8 -2.76 -22.23 -9.28
CA HIS A 8 -4.14 -22.53 -8.92
C HIS A 8 -5.12 -21.53 -9.52
N LEU A 9 -4.79 -20.24 -9.52
CA LEU A 9 -5.59 -19.19 -10.15
C LEU A 9 -5.76 -19.46 -11.66
N ARG A 10 -4.67 -19.82 -12.36
CA ARG A 10 -4.73 -20.20 -13.78
C ARG A 10 -5.59 -21.43 -14.01
N SER A 11 -5.50 -22.43 -13.14
CA SER A 11 -6.33 -23.64 -13.25
C SER A 11 -7.82 -23.29 -13.04
N CYS A 12 -8.14 -22.45 -12.07
CA CYS A 12 -9.51 -21.98 -11.84
C CYS A 12 -10.04 -21.15 -13.01
N ASP A 13 -9.19 -20.31 -13.61
CA ASP A 13 -9.53 -19.50 -14.77
C ASP A 13 -9.81 -20.36 -16.01
N GLN A 14 -8.95 -21.35 -16.31
CA GLN A 14 -9.12 -22.29 -17.42
C GLN A 14 -10.39 -23.14 -17.29
N LEU A 15 -10.80 -23.46 -16.07
CA LEU A 15 -12.02 -24.19 -15.78
C LEU A 15 -13.26 -23.29 -15.71
N GLY A 16 -13.11 -21.97 -15.91
CA GLY A 16 -14.21 -21.00 -15.82
C GLY A 16 -14.74 -20.81 -14.38
N LEU A 17 -14.03 -21.29 -13.37
CA LEU A 17 -14.43 -21.17 -11.96
C LEU A 17 -14.15 -19.78 -11.42
N LEU A 18 -13.06 -19.14 -11.86
CA LEU A 18 -12.64 -17.86 -11.31
C LEU A 18 -13.66 -16.75 -11.61
N SER A 19 -14.25 -16.74 -12.80
CA SER A 19 -15.30 -15.79 -13.18
C SER A 19 -16.61 -15.98 -12.43
N GLN A 20 -16.85 -17.16 -11.85
CA GLN A 20 -18.01 -17.40 -10.98
C GLN A 20 -17.81 -16.82 -9.57
N VAL A 21 -16.56 -16.73 -9.10
CA VAL A 21 -16.23 -16.27 -7.74
C VAL A 21 -15.87 -14.78 -7.72
N ILE A 22 -15.10 -14.33 -8.71
CA ILE A 22 -14.62 -12.94 -8.85
C ILE A 22 -14.84 -12.50 -10.31
N PRO A 23 -16.09 -12.25 -10.72
CA PRO A 23 -16.42 -11.86 -12.10
C PRO A 23 -15.72 -10.57 -12.55
N GLU A 24 -15.30 -9.70 -11.63
CA GLU A 24 -14.63 -8.43 -11.95
C GLU A 24 -13.22 -8.59 -12.50
N LEU A 25 -12.66 -9.81 -12.49
CA LEU A 25 -11.40 -10.11 -13.18
C LEU A 25 -11.59 -10.32 -14.68
N GLU A 26 -12.79 -10.69 -15.13
CA GLU A 26 -13.05 -11.02 -16.54
C GLU A 26 -12.74 -9.84 -17.49
N PRO A 27 -13.16 -8.59 -17.20
CA PRO A 27 -12.85 -7.46 -18.07
C PRO A 27 -11.35 -7.13 -18.18
N LEU A 28 -10.51 -7.66 -17.30
CA LEU A 28 -9.06 -7.40 -17.32
C LEU A 28 -8.33 -8.23 -18.39
N LYS A 29 -8.93 -9.33 -18.86
CA LYS A 29 -8.33 -10.23 -19.84
C LYS A 29 -8.17 -9.54 -21.19
N GLY A 30 -6.93 -9.50 -21.69
CA GLY A 30 -6.60 -8.82 -22.95
C GLY A 30 -6.68 -7.29 -22.88
N MET A 31 -6.94 -6.70 -21.71
CA MET A 31 -6.96 -5.25 -21.54
C MET A 31 -5.55 -4.68 -21.67
N THR A 32 -5.29 -3.94 -22.75
CA THR A 32 -3.98 -3.36 -23.02
C THR A 32 -3.64 -2.20 -22.09
N GLN A 33 -2.35 -2.00 -21.87
CA GLN A 33 -1.80 -0.93 -21.03
C GLN A 33 -0.63 -0.24 -21.73
N SER A 34 -0.39 1.02 -21.40
CA SER A 34 0.77 1.74 -21.90
C SER A 34 2.04 1.40 -21.12
N PRO A 35 3.24 1.62 -21.73
CA PRO A 35 4.52 1.48 -21.04
C PRO A 35 4.54 2.21 -19.68
N PRO A 36 5.21 1.65 -18.65
CA PRO A 36 6.20 0.56 -18.74
C PRO A 36 5.62 -0.85 -18.66
N HIS A 37 4.29 -1.03 -18.58
CA HIS A 37 3.68 -2.36 -18.47
C HIS A 37 4.00 -3.21 -19.71
N ARG A 38 4.47 -4.44 -19.47
CA ARG A 38 4.80 -5.42 -20.51
C ARG A 38 3.63 -6.30 -20.93
N PHE A 39 2.59 -6.35 -20.10
CA PHE A 39 1.51 -7.32 -20.19
C PHE A 39 0.15 -6.64 -20.17
N ASP A 40 -0.88 -7.34 -20.63
CA ASP A 40 -2.25 -6.95 -20.36
C ASP A 40 -2.54 -6.93 -18.84
N VAL A 41 -3.64 -6.30 -18.44
CA VAL A 41 -3.97 -6.12 -17.01
C VAL A 41 -4.11 -7.46 -16.29
N TRP A 42 -4.74 -8.47 -16.91
CA TRP A 42 -4.91 -9.79 -16.30
C TRP A 42 -3.59 -10.50 -16.04
N GLN A 43 -2.71 -10.54 -17.04
CA GLN A 43 -1.38 -11.12 -16.92
C GLN A 43 -0.54 -10.39 -15.87
N HIS A 44 -0.59 -9.05 -15.86
CA HIS A 44 0.07 -8.21 -14.85
C HIS A 44 -0.40 -8.57 -13.44
N VAL A 45 -1.71 -8.69 -13.22
CA VAL A 45 -2.29 -9.08 -11.93
C VAL A 45 -1.78 -10.45 -11.48
N LEU A 46 -1.81 -11.47 -12.36
CA LEU A 46 -1.29 -12.79 -12.03
C LEU A 46 0.20 -12.73 -11.66
N TYR A 47 1.01 -12.02 -12.44
CA TYR A 47 2.44 -11.92 -12.19
C TYR A 47 2.79 -11.11 -10.96
N THR A 48 1.93 -10.16 -10.60
CA THR A 48 2.03 -9.43 -9.32
C THR A 48 1.76 -10.36 -8.14
N VAL A 49 0.78 -11.27 -8.23
CA VAL A 49 0.55 -12.30 -7.19
C VAL A 49 1.76 -13.24 -7.03
N ASP A 50 2.35 -13.70 -8.14
CA ASP A 50 3.55 -14.55 -8.12
C ASP A 50 4.75 -13.80 -7.48
N THR A 51 5.00 -12.59 -7.98
CA THR A 51 6.11 -11.76 -7.52
C THR A 51 5.96 -11.40 -6.04
N LEU A 52 4.72 -11.18 -5.58
CA LEU A 52 4.42 -10.94 -4.18
C LEU A 52 4.79 -12.13 -3.31
N GLU A 53 4.54 -13.38 -3.73
CA GLU A 53 5.01 -14.54 -2.97
C GLU A 53 6.52 -14.53 -2.81
N GLY A 54 7.27 -14.19 -3.86
CA GLY A 54 8.73 -14.03 -3.80
C GLY A 54 9.16 -12.94 -2.83
N VAL A 55 8.55 -11.75 -2.90
CA VAL A 55 8.84 -10.63 -1.98
C VAL A 55 8.58 -11.03 -0.54
N LEU A 56 7.43 -11.65 -0.26
CA LEU A 56 7.05 -12.06 1.09
C LEU A 56 7.96 -13.18 1.60
N ALA A 57 8.34 -14.13 0.76
CA ALA A 57 9.22 -15.22 1.14
C ALA A 57 10.61 -14.72 1.56
N VAL A 58 11.17 -13.76 0.81
CA VAL A 58 12.46 -13.11 1.16
C VAL A 58 12.30 -12.25 2.42
N ALA A 59 11.28 -11.38 2.46
CA ALA A 59 11.06 -10.46 3.58
C ALA A 59 10.71 -11.15 4.91
N THR A 60 10.28 -12.42 4.87
CA THR A 60 9.98 -13.24 6.05
C THR A 60 10.99 -14.36 6.29
N GLY A 61 12.07 -14.41 5.50
CA GLY A 61 13.16 -15.38 5.68
C GLY A 61 12.79 -16.84 5.39
N GLN A 62 11.65 -17.08 4.75
CA GLN A 62 11.16 -18.43 4.41
C GLN A 62 12.00 -19.10 3.32
N ILE A 63 12.59 -18.28 2.45
CA ILE A 63 13.68 -18.67 1.58
C ILE A 63 14.82 -17.81 2.10
N GLY A 64 15.92 -18.40 2.62
CA GLY A 64 17.05 -17.64 3.18
C GLY A 64 17.72 -16.72 2.15
N ALA A 65 19.04 -16.53 2.17
CA ALA A 65 19.73 -15.80 1.08
C ALA A 65 19.62 -16.48 -0.32
N LYS A 66 18.79 -17.52 -0.48
CA LYS A 66 18.55 -18.22 -1.74
C LYS A 66 17.44 -17.51 -2.52
N LYS A 67 17.68 -17.25 -3.79
CA LYS A 67 16.74 -16.63 -4.72
C LYS A 67 15.42 -17.44 -4.80
N PRO A 68 14.22 -16.82 -4.82
CA PRO A 68 13.00 -17.51 -5.23
C PRO A 68 13.15 -18.06 -6.66
N PRO A 69 12.45 -19.15 -7.00
CA PRO A 69 12.50 -19.70 -8.35
C PRO A 69 12.10 -18.65 -9.39
N PRO A 70 12.62 -18.72 -10.63
CA PRO A 70 12.20 -17.81 -11.69
C PRO A 70 10.68 -17.86 -11.88
N GLY A 71 10.04 -16.71 -11.67
CA GLY A 71 8.62 -16.50 -11.95
C GLY A 71 8.40 -15.96 -13.37
N PRO A 72 7.16 -15.96 -13.86
CA PRO A 72 6.80 -15.56 -15.23
C PRO A 72 7.00 -14.07 -15.53
N ALA A 73 7.31 -13.25 -14.52
CA ALA A 73 7.67 -11.85 -14.70
C ALA A 73 9.14 -11.65 -15.13
N ASP A 74 9.98 -12.69 -15.12
CA ASP A 74 11.41 -12.64 -15.44
C ASP A 74 12.19 -11.64 -14.56
N ILE A 75 11.94 -11.65 -13.24
CA ILE A 75 12.60 -10.73 -12.30
C ILE A 75 14.10 -11.02 -12.22
N PRO A 76 14.97 -10.00 -12.38
CA PRO A 76 16.42 -10.16 -12.27
C PRO A 76 16.83 -10.80 -10.93
N PRO A 77 17.80 -11.74 -10.92
CA PRO A 77 18.30 -12.36 -9.69
C PRO A 77 18.69 -11.39 -8.57
N THR A 78 19.36 -10.29 -8.93
CA THR A 78 19.93 -9.31 -8.00
C THR A 78 18.86 -8.62 -7.14
N VAL A 79 17.64 -8.47 -7.65
CA VAL A 79 16.51 -7.85 -6.93
C VAL A 79 16.24 -8.55 -5.59
N TRP A 80 16.37 -9.88 -5.55
CA TRP A 80 16.07 -10.64 -4.34
C TRP A 80 17.14 -10.46 -3.27
N GLU A 81 18.41 -10.31 -3.68
CA GLU A 81 19.52 -9.95 -2.81
C GLU A 81 19.32 -8.53 -2.26
N ASP A 82 18.92 -7.58 -3.11
CA ASP A 82 18.62 -6.21 -2.69
C ASP A 82 17.53 -6.18 -1.61
N ILE A 83 16.42 -6.90 -1.82
CA ILE A 83 15.32 -6.98 -0.83
C ILE A 83 15.82 -7.61 0.47
N SER A 84 16.56 -8.72 0.37
CA SER A 84 17.13 -9.39 1.55
C SER A 84 18.06 -8.46 2.33
N GLN A 85 18.92 -7.71 1.65
CA GLN A 85 19.85 -6.78 2.28
C GLN A 85 19.12 -5.61 2.93
N ALA A 86 18.15 -5.01 2.22
CA ALA A 86 17.46 -3.83 2.71
C ALA A 86 16.50 -4.14 3.87
N LEU A 87 15.77 -5.26 3.78
CA LEU A 87 14.68 -5.58 4.70
C LEU A 87 15.05 -6.65 5.74
N GLY A 88 16.19 -7.33 5.58
CA GLY A 88 16.57 -8.50 6.37
C GLY A 88 16.60 -8.27 7.88
N ARG A 89 16.95 -7.06 8.34
CA ARG A 89 16.91 -6.71 9.78
C ARG A 89 15.51 -6.75 10.41
N TYR A 90 14.45 -6.77 9.60
CA TYR A 90 13.07 -6.82 10.03
C TYR A 90 12.39 -8.15 9.74
N THR A 91 13.14 -9.19 9.37
CA THR A 91 12.59 -10.48 8.94
C THR A 91 11.56 -11.05 9.93
N ASP A 92 11.96 -11.26 11.19
CA ASP A 92 11.09 -11.86 12.20
C ASP A 92 9.88 -10.98 12.53
N ARG A 93 10.09 -9.65 12.56
CA ARG A 93 9.02 -8.68 12.84
C ARG A 93 8.03 -8.59 11.68
N THR A 94 8.50 -8.75 10.45
CA THR A 94 7.68 -8.81 9.24
C THR A 94 6.87 -10.11 9.21
N ALA A 95 7.50 -11.24 9.53
CA ALA A 95 6.82 -12.53 9.65
C ALA A 95 5.72 -12.48 10.72
N ALA A 96 6.03 -11.96 11.91
CA ALA A 96 5.08 -11.77 13.00
C ALA A 96 3.94 -10.81 12.62
N HIS A 97 4.23 -9.73 11.88
CA HIS A 97 3.21 -8.81 11.39
C HIS A 97 2.24 -9.49 10.44
N LEU A 98 2.74 -10.28 9.48
CA LEU A 98 1.94 -10.90 8.42
C LEU A 98 1.14 -12.12 8.88
N SER A 99 1.56 -12.80 9.95
CA SER A 99 0.88 -13.97 10.52
C SER A 99 -0.28 -13.63 11.45
N VAL A 100 -0.51 -12.34 11.75
CA VAL A 100 -1.66 -11.90 12.56
C VAL A 100 -2.95 -12.28 11.86
N GLU A 101 -3.77 -13.09 12.52
CA GLU A 101 -5.12 -13.41 12.07
C GLU A 101 -5.98 -12.13 12.05
N VAL A 102 -6.69 -11.93 10.95
CA VAL A 102 -7.67 -10.84 10.82
C VAL A 102 -9.07 -11.36 11.14
N SER A 103 -9.49 -12.44 10.47
CA SER A 103 -10.77 -13.10 10.76
C SER A 103 -10.87 -14.47 10.09
N GLY A 104 -11.64 -15.38 10.69
CA GLY A 104 -12.01 -16.65 10.07
C GLY A 104 -10.83 -17.53 9.65
N GLY A 105 -9.74 -17.53 10.44
CA GLY A 105 -8.52 -18.28 10.14
C GLY A 105 -7.66 -17.69 9.02
N ARG A 106 -7.96 -16.48 8.53
CA ARG A 106 -7.18 -15.79 7.49
C ARG A 106 -6.30 -14.71 8.12
N ASP A 107 -5.00 -14.85 7.88
CA ASP A 107 -3.99 -13.88 8.29
C ASP A 107 -3.86 -12.73 7.27
N ARG A 108 -3.07 -11.73 7.65
CA ARG A 108 -2.78 -10.59 6.78
C ARG A 108 -2.08 -11.01 5.48
N MET A 109 -1.23 -12.03 5.52
CA MET A 109 -0.55 -12.56 4.33
C MET A 109 -1.55 -13.04 3.27
N VAL A 110 -2.56 -13.82 3.65
CA VAL A 110 -3.61 -14.30 2.73
C VAL A 110 -4.38 -13.12 2.13
N LEU A 111 -4.77 -12.15 2.95
CA LEU A 111 -5.48 -10.96 2.47
C LEU A 111 -4.63 -10.09 1.55
N LEU A 112 -3.32 -10.01 1.78
CA LEU A 112 -2.39 -9.29 0.92
C LEU A 112 -2.29 -9.91 -0.48
N LYS A 113 -2.30 -11.24 -0.55
CA LYS A 113 -2.34 -11.95 -1.84
C LYS A 113 -3.67 -11.75 -2.57
N LEU A 114 -4.78 -11.75 -1.84
CA LEU A 114 -6.09 -11.40 -2.40
C LEU A 114 -6.12 -9.95 -2.91
N ALA A 115 -5.47 -9.02 -2.19
CA ALA A 115 -5.35 -7.64 -2.63
C ALA A 115 -4.51 -7.52 -3.92
N ALA A 116 -3.42 -8.26 -4.05
CA ALA A 116 -2.64 -8.31 -5.29
C ALA A 116 -3.48 -8.83 -6.48
N LEU A 117 -4.37 -9.80 -6.26
CA LEU A 117 -5.31 -10.27 -7.28
C LEU A 117 -6.34 -9.19 -7.68
N LEU A 118 -6.75 -8.33 -6.74
CA LEU A 118 -7.84 -7.36 -6.93
C LEU A 118 -7.36 -5.93 -7.21
N HIS A 119 -6.06 -5.63 -7.12
CA HIS A 119 -5.59 -4.23 -7.04
C HIS A 119 -5.98 -3.36 -8.24
N ASP A 120 -6.09 -3.98 -9.41
CA ASP A 120 -6.30 -3.32 -10.69
C ASP A 120 -7.71 -3.50 -11.28
N VAL A 121 -8.65 -4.10 -10.54
CA VAL A 121 -10.05 -4.29 -11.01
C VAL A 121 -10.74 -2.97 -11.36
N GLY A 122 -10.27 -1.85 -10.80
CA GLY A 122 -10.75 -0.51 -11.14
C GLY A 122 -10.39 -0.07 -12.56
N LYS A 123 -9.31 -0.60 -13.16
CA LYS A 123 -8.82 -0.17 -14.49
C LYS A 123 -9.87 -0.36 -15.58
N ALA A 124 -10.68 -1.42 -15.49
CA ALA A 124 -11.78 -1.67 -16.42
C ALA A 124 -12.81 -0.54 -16.49
N HIS A 125 -13.00 0.18 -15.38
CA HIS A 125 -14.02 1.22 -15.24
C HIS A 125 -13.46 2.63 -15.47
N THR A 126 -12.14 2.78 -15.47
CA THR A 126 -11.46 4.09 -15.53
C THR A 126 -10.55 4.22 -16.75
N ARG A 127 -10.65 3.31 -17.72
CA ARG A 127 -9.83 3.35 -18.94
C ARG A 127 -10.16 4.58 -19.76
N SER A 128 -9.17 5.42 -19.99
CA SER A 128 -9.23 6.55 -20.92
C SER A 128 -8.02 6.54 -21.86
N GLN A 129 -8.09 7.26 -22.97
CA GLN A 129 -6.99 7.38 -23.93
C GLN A 129 -6.83 8.86 -24.32
N ASP A 130 -5.59 9.35 -24.36
CA ASP A 130 -5.31 10.71 -24.85
C ASP A 130 -5.13 10.76 -26.37
N ALA A 131 -4.90 11.96 -26.90
CA ALA A 131 -4.76 12.20 -28.34
C ALA A 131 -3.56 11.47 -28.97
N ASP A 132 -2.52 11.17 -28.18
CA ASP A 132 -1.31 10.45 -28.61
C ASP A 132 -1.49 8.92 -28.52
N GLY A 133 -2.69 8.45 -28.14
CA GLY A 133 -3.01 7.04 -28.02
C GLY A 133 -2.54 6.40 -26.71
N ARG A 134 -2.05 7.18 -25.73
CA ARG A 134 -1.63 6.66 -24.43
C ARG A 134 -2.83 6.38 -23.55
N ILE A 135 -2.85 5.17 -22.98
CA ILE A 135 -3.90 4.69 -22.11
C ILE A 135 -3.62 5.15 -20.68
N HIS A 136 -4.63 5.70 -20.03
CA HIS A 136 -4.61 6.13 -18.64
C HIS A 136 -5.73 5.44 -17.85
N PHE A 137 -5.50 5.30 -16.55
CA PHE A 137 -6.45 4.70 -15.60
C PHE A 137 -6.59 5.60 -14.37
N TYR A 138 -7.04 6.83 -14.58
CA TYR A 138 -7.12 7.80 -13.48
C TYR A 138 -8.10 7.34 -12.41
N ARG A 139 -7.66 7.36 -11.15
CA ARG A 139 -8.47 6.98 -9.96
C ARG A 139 -8.85 5.49 -9.89
N HIS A 140 -8.23 4.62 -10.68
CA HIS A 140 -8.50 3.18 -10.66
C HIS A 140 -8.32 2.58 -9.27
N GLU A 141 -7.43 3.13 -8.44
CA GLU A 141 -7.19 2.67 -7.08
C GLU A 141 -8.44 2.85 -6.21
N GLN A 142 -9.10 4.02 -6.28
CA GLN A 142 -10.29 4.29 -5.47
C GLN A 142 -11.51 3.54 -5.98
N VAL A 143 -11.68 3.44 -7.30
CA VAL A 143 -12.75 2.64 -7.92
C VAL A 143 -12.56 1.15 -7.60
N GLY A 144 -11.34 0.64 -7.76
CA GLY A 144 -10.98 -0.74 -7.44
C GLY A 144 -11.18 -1.08 -5.97
N ALA A 145 -10.88 -0.16 -5.05
CA ALA A 145 -11.12 -0.36 -3.62
C ALA A 145 -12.62 -0.50 -3.30
N GLY A 146 -13.48 0.21 -4.03
CA GLY A 146 -14.94 0.08 -3.93
C GLY A 146 -15.41 -1.30 -4.41
N ILE A 147 -14.99 -1.68 -5.62
CA ILE A 147 -15.32 -2.97 -6.26
C ILE A 147 -14.85 -4.15 -5.39
N ALA A 148 -13.59 -4.14 -4.95
CA ALA A 148 -13.04 -5.19 -4.10
C ALA A 148 -13.82 -5.32 -2.79
N ALA A 149 -14.20 -4.20 -2.17
CA ALA A 149 -14.98 -4.20 -0.93
C ALA A 149 -16.38 -4.80 -1.12
N GLU A 150 -17.03 -4.50 -2.24
CA GLU A 150 -18.34 -5.06 -2.60
C GLU A 150 -18.24 -6.56 -2.84
N ARG A 151 -17.25 -7.00 -3.61
CA ARG A 151 -16.99 -8.43 -3.85
C ARG A 151 -16.77 -9.20 -2.55
N LEU A 152 -15.95 -8.67 -1.64
CA LEU A 152 -15.72 -9.31 -0.34
C LEU A 152 -17.01 -9.36 0.52
N ARG A 153 -17.92 -8.38 0.44
CA ARG A 153 -19.23 -8.46 1.13
C ARG A 153 -20.12 -9.57 0.59
N GLU A 154 -20.15 -9.72 -0.73
CA GLU A 154 -20.91 -10.79 -1.38
C GLU A 154 -20.35 -12.17 -0.98
N LEU A 155 -19.03 -12.29 -0.94
CA LEU A 155 -18.31 -13.48 -0.47
C LEU A 155 -18.30 -13.65 1.06
N ARG A 156 -19.05 -12.81 1.80
CA ARG A 156 -19.24 -12.89 3.27
C ARG A 156 -17.96 -12.78 4.10
N PHE A 157 -16.97 -12.02 3.63
CA PHE A 157 -15.83 -11.62 4.45
C PHE A 157 -16.28 -10.68 5.59
N SER A 158 -15.51 -10.67 6.68
CA SER A 158 -15.78 -9.81 7.84
C SER A 158 -15.59 -8.32 7.52
N GLY A 159 -16.17 -7.46 8.36
CA GLY A 159 -16.01 -6.00 8.23
C GLY A 159 -14.54 -5.55 8.27
N ASP A 160 -13.72 -6.19 9.10
CA ASP A 160 -12.29 -5.88 9.24
C ASP A 160 -11.49 -6.28 7.99
N GLU A 161 -11.81 -7.44 7.39
CA GLU A 161 -11.21 -7.86 6.13
C GLU A 161 -11.58 -6.92 4.97
N ILE A 162 -12.84 -6.51 4.89
CA ILE A 162 -13.32 -5.55 3.89
C ILE A 162 -12.64 -4.18 4.08
N ALA A 163 -12.53 -3.70 5.32
CA ALA A 163 -11.87 -2.44 5.63
C ALA A 163 -10.38 -2.48 5.26
N ARG A 164 -9.68 -3.58 5.59
CA ARG A 164 -8.29 -3.80 5.18
C ARG A 164 -8.16 -3.85 3.66
N MET A 165 -9.02 -4.58 2.96
CA MET A 165 -8.98 -4.72 1.51
C MET A 165 -9.11 -3.36 0.79
N ARG A 166 -10.02 -2.50 1.27
CA ARG A 166 -10.17 -1.12 0.76
C ARG A 166 -8.86 -0.34 0.83
N VAL A 167 -8.11 -0.49 1.92
CA VAL A 167 -6.83 0.20 2.10
C VAL A 167 -5.77 -0.40 1.18
N LEU A 168 -5.65 -1.73 1.15
CA LEU A 168 -4.63 -2.42 0.34
C LEU A 168 -4.79 -2.07 -1.14
N VAL A 169 -6.01 -2.17 -1.68
CA VAL A 169 -6.30 -1.82 -3.08
C VAL A 169 -6.24 -0.30 -3.29
N GLY A 170 -6.84 0.49 -2.40
CA GLY A 170 -6.98 1.93 -2.60
C GLY A 170 -5.67 2.73 -2.42
N GLN A 171 -4.66 2.15 -1.79
CA GLN A 171 -3.38 2.79 -1.51
C GLN A 171 -2.18 2.08 -2.14
N HIS A 172 -2.38 1.06 -2.97
CA HIS A 172 -1.29 0.23 -3.52
C HIS A 172 -0.22 1.04 -4.26
N ALA A 173 -0.61 2.07 -5.01
CA ALA A 173 0.31 2.93 -5.76
C ALA A 173 1.00 4.02 -4.89
N ARG A 174 0.64 4.14 -3.61
CA ARG A 174 1.13 5.25 -2.76
C ARG A 174 2.65 5.25 -2.55
N PRO A 175 3.32 4.11 -2.27
CA PRO A 175 4.78 4.08 -2.26
C PRO A 175 5.38 4.52 -3.61
N ALA A 176 4.70 4.20 -4.71
CA ALA A 176 5.11 4.62 -6.05
C ALA A 176 5.08 6.12 -6.28
N HIS A 177 4.16 6.82 -5.65
CA HIS A 177 4.16 8.27 -5.63
C HIS A 177 5.26 8.84 -4.74
N LEU A 178 5.54 8.23 -3.58
CA LEU A 178 6.61 8.67 -2.66
C LEU A 178 8.00 8.59 -3.32
N SER A 179 8.28 7.54 -4.09
CA SER A 179 9.59 7.37 -4.75
C SER A 179 9.85 8.34 -5.92
N ARG A 180 8.92 9.23 -6.23
CA ARG A 180 9.14 10.30 -7.23
C ARG A 180 9.95 11.45 -6.64
N ALA A 181 9.88 11.65 -5.31
CA ALA A 181 10.72 12.59 -4.61
C ALA A 181 12.15 12.01 -4.47
N GLU A 182 13.15 12.88 -4.39
CA GLU A 182 14.53 12.49 -4.13
C GLU A 182 14.71 11.90 -2.73
N ARG A 183 14.00 12.47 -1.73
CA ARG A 183 13.97 11.99 -0.35
C ARG A 183 12.57 12.09 0.21
N ILE A 184 12.15 11.08 0.99
CA ILE A 184 10.87 11.14 1.69
C ILE A 184 11.02 11.87 3.02
N THR A 185 10.09 12.76 3.32
CA THR A 185 10.08 13.55 4.56
C THR A 185 9.31 12.84 5.67
N ARG A 186 9.61 13.15 6.94
CA ARG A 186 8.84 12.65 8.11
C ARG A 186 7.35 12.93 7.97
N ARG A 187 7.00 14.11 7.45
CA ARG A 187 5.62 14.50 7.12
C ARG A 187 4.98 13.58 6.09
N ALA A 188 5.70 13.21 5.02
CA ALA A 188 5.20 12.29 4.00
C ALA A 188 4.99 10.87 4.56
N ILE A 189 5.87 10.43 5.46
CA ILE A 189 5.77 9.14 6.17
C ILE A 189 4.53 9.13 7.08
N TYR A 190 4.31 10.18 7.87
CA TYR A 190 3.10 10.31 8.68
C TYR A 190 1.83 10.29 7.84
N ARG A 191 1.79 11.09 6.75
CA ARG A 191 0.67 11.06 5.80
C ARG A 191 0.47 9.68 5.17
N TYR A 192 1.55 8.92 4.94
CA TYR A 192 1.46 7.56 4.42
C TYR A 192 0.76 6.63 5.42
N PHE A 193 1.23 6.58 6.65
CA PHE A 193 0.68 5.70 7.67
C PHE A 193 -0.70 6.13 8.17
N ARG A 194 -1.00 7.42 8.17
CA ARG A 194 -2.36 7.91 8.43
C ARG A 194 -3.36 7.36 7.40
N ALA A 195 -2.97 7.31 6.13
CA ALA A 195 -3.85 6.83 5.06
C ALA A 195 -3.93 5.30 4.97
N THR A 196 -2.88 4.59 5.40
CA THR A 196 -2.80 3.13 5.29
C THR A 196 -3.08 2.40 6.61
N GLY A 197 -3.07 3.11 7.74
CA GLY A 197 -3.29 2.55 9.07
C GLY A 197 -2.46 1.29 9.32
N CYS A 198 -3.10 0.27 9.88
CA CYS A 198 -2.43 -1.01 10.19
C CYS A 198 -2.10 -1.89 8.98
N ALA A 199 -2.43 -1.45 7.77
CA ALA A 199 -2.04 -2.11 6.51
C ALA A 199 -0.84 -1.42 5.83
N GLY A 200 -0.23 -0.42 6.48
CA GLY A 200 0.88 0.35 5.90
C GLY A 200 2.11 -0.47 5.54
N LEU A 201 2.46 -1.48 6.34
CA LEU A 201 3.54 -2.41 5.97
C LEU A 201 3.15 -3.29 4.77
N ASP A 202 1.92 -3.81 4.77
CA ASP A 202 1.38 -4.65 3.72
C ASP A 202 1.44 -3.92 2.36
N VAL A 203 0.96 -2.66 2.32
CA VAL A 203 1.01 -1.79 1.13
C VAL A 203 2.45 -1.54 0.67
N ALA A 204 3.39 -1.36 1.60
CA ALA A 204 4.80 -1.11 1.26
C ALA A 204 5.42 -2.33 0.56
N LEU A 205 5.25 -3.53 1.14
CA LEU A 205 5.74 -4.78 0.55
C LEU A 205 5.06 -5.08 -0.78
N PHE A 206 3.74 -4.89 -0.85
CA PHE A 206 2.97 -5.10 -2.06
C PHE A 206 3.44 -4.20 -3.21
N SER A 207 3.79 -2.94 -2.94
CA SER A 207 4.28 -2.02 -3.96
C SER A 207 5.60 -2.45 -4.63
N LEU A 208 6.42 -3.27 -3.95
CA LEU A 208 7.60 -3.87 -4.57
C LEU A 208 7.18 -4.86 -5.65
N ALA A 209 6.24 -5.75 -5.33
CA ALA A 209 5.78 -6.78 -6.25
C ALA A 209 5.12 -6.20 -7.51
N ASP A 210 4.24 -5.21 -7.34
CA ASP A 210 3.57 -4.52 -8.45
C ASP A 210 4.58 -3.81 -9.38
N HIS A 211 5.57 -3.13 -8.79
CA HIS A 211 6.63 -2.47 -9.55
C HIS A 211 7.49 -3.46 -10.35
N LEU A 212 7.85 -4.57 -9.72
CA LEU A 212 8.67 -5.62 -10.32
C LEU A 212 7.91 -6.35 -11.45
N ALA A 213 6.66 -6.72 -11.22
CA ALA A 213 5.81 -7.38 -12.22
C ALA A 213 5.56 -6.52 -13.45
N SER A 214 5.43 -5.20 -13.27
CA SER A 214 5.27 -4.25 -14.38
C SER A 214 6.47 -4.19 -15.32
N ARG A 215 7.71 -4.41 -14.81
CA ARG A 215 8.97 -4.12 -15.52
C ARG A 215 9.80 -5.35 -15.87
N GLY A 216 9.82 -6.34 -14.98
CA GLY A 216 10.65 -7.54 -15.07
C GLY A 216 12.11 -7.29 -15.49
N PRO A 217 12.57 -7.82 -16.64
CA PRO A 217 13.96 -7.72 -17.07
C PRO A 217 14.34 -6.31 -17.52
N HIS A 218 13.36 -5.41 -17.73
CA HIS A 218 13.57 -4.00 -18.09
C HIS A 218 13.51 -3.08 -16.86
N LEU A 219 13.81 -3.64 -15.68
CA LEU A 219 13.88 -2.88 -14.44
C LEU A 219 15.00 -1.84 -14.55
N ASP A 220 14.65 -0.58 -14.30
CA ASP A 220 15.61 0.51 -14.24
C ASP A 220 16.26 0.51 -12.85
N PRO A 221 17.60 0.35 -12.74
CA PRO A 221 18.28 0.20 -11.45
C PRO A 221 18.08 1.39 -10.51
N GLU A 222 18.08 2.62 -11.04
CA GLU A 222 17.91 3.83 -10.22
C GLU A 222 16.49 3.96 -9.66
N ARG A 223 15.46 3.68 -10.48
CA ARG A 223 14.07 3.64 -10.01
C ARG A 223 13.83 2.51 -9.03
N TRP A 224 14.46 1.35 -9.23
CA TRP A 224 14.39 0.23 -8.31
C TRP A 224 15.00 0.58 -6.96
N SER A 225 16.23 1.13 -6.95
CA SER A 225 16.91 1.58 -5.73
C SER A 225 16.05 2.58 -4.95
N ARG A 226 15.47 3.59 -5.62
CA ARG A 226 14.55 4.54 -4.99
C ARG A 226 13.27 3.90 -4.44
N ARG A 227 12.70 2.93 -5.16
CA ARG A 227 11.52 2.17 -4.69
C ARG A 227 11.85 1.41 -3.41
N LEU A 228 12.99 0.72 -3.39
CA LEU A 228 13.43 -0.07 -2.27
C LEU A 228 13.78 0.78 -1.05
N ASP A 229 14.47 1.91 -1.24
CA ASP A 229 14.80 2.87 -0.18
C ASP A 229 13.55 3.43 0.50
N VAL A 230 12.51 3.77 -0.28
CA VAL A 230 11.21 4.18 0.28
C VAL A 230 10.61 3.08 1.15
N VAL A 231 10.58 1.83 0.67
CA VAL A 231 10.00 0.72 1.43
C VAL A 231 10.82 0.42 2.69
N GLN A 232 12.16 0.42 2.60
CA GLN A 232 13.05 0.26 3.74
C GLN A 232 12.82 1.37 4.78
N THR A 233 12.68 2.62 4.34
CA THR A 233 12.41 3.75 5.24
C THR A 233 11.04 3.60 5.90
N LEU A 234 10.00 3.20 5.17
CA LEU A 234 8.68 2.94 5.76
C LEU A 234 8.72 1.82 6.81
N LEU A 235 9.43 0.71 6.54
CA LEU A 235 9.62 -0.36 7.52
C LEU A 235 10.38 0.13 8.76
N THR A 236 11.42 0.94 8.55
CA THR A 236 12.20 1.55 9.64
C THR A 236 11.31 2.39 10.54
N HIS A 237 10.50 3.27 9.95
CA HIS A 237 9.60 4.12 10.74
C HIS A 237 8.51 3.32 11.45
N TRP A 238 7.98 2.28 10.82
CA TRP A 238 7.02 1.39 11.48
C TRP A 238 7.62 0.63 12.67
N PHE A 239 8.84 0.12 12.50
CA PHE A 239 9.43 -0.78 13.48
C PHE A 239 10.24 -0.05 14.57
N GLU A 240 10.81 1.12 14.28
CA GLU A 240 11.74 1.83 15.17
C GLU A 240 11.22 3.21 15.60
N HIS A 241 10.36 3.86 14.83
CA HIS A 241 9.88 5.24 15.08
C HIS A 241 8.35 5.36 15.09
N TYR A 242 7.67 4.31 15.58
CA TYR A 242 6.22 4.18 15.52
C TYR A 242 5.52 5.36 16.20
N ASP A 243 5.91 5.63 17.45
CA ASP A 243 5.33 6.71 18.28
C ASP A 243 5.80 8.12 17.88
N GLU A 244 6.64 8.24 16.87
CA GLU A 244 7.09 9.54 16.35
C GLU A 244 6.40 9.91 15.05
N THR A 245 6.25 8.95 14.14
CA THR A 245 5.90 9.23 12.74
C THR A 245 4.79 8.36 12.17
N VAL A 246 4.42 7.28 12.86
CA VAL A 246 3.35 6.38 12.41
C VAL A 246 2.07 6.67 13.17
N ALA A 247 2.15 6.71 14.50
CA ALA A 247 1.03 7.02 15.38
C ALA A 247 1.51 7.85 16.59
N PRO A 248 1.96 9.10 16.38
CA PRO A 248 2.41 9.94 17.48
C PRO A 248 1.32 10.20 18.51
N SER A 249 1.71 10.12 19.79
CA SER A 249 0.82 10.44 20.91
C SER A 249 0.37 11.90 20.84
N PRO A 250 -0.94 12.21 20.89
CA PRO A 250 -1.43 13.58 20.75
C PRO A 250 -0.88 14.52 21.83
N LEU A 251 -0.32 15.68 21.43
CA LEU A 251 0.12 16.73 22.37
C LEU A 251 -1.04 17.51 23.01
N VAL A 252 -2.19 17.52 22.35
CA VAL A 252 -3.42 18.20 22.76
C VAL A 252 -4.64 17.37 22.34
N THR A 253 -5.73 17.54 23.08
CA THR A 253 -7.05 16.98 22.78
C THR A 253 -7.95 18.02 22.11
N GLY A 254 -9.07 17.57 21.54
CA GLY A 254 -10.09 18.49 21.03
C GLY A 254 -10.63 19.43 22.12
N ARG A 255 -10.74 18.95 23.37
CA ARG A 255 -11.16 19.79 24.51
C ARG A 255 -10.16 20.90 24.81
N ASP A 256 -8.86 20.59 24.74
CA ASP A 256 -7.81 21.61 24.91
C ASP A 256 -7.94 22.72 23.87
N LEU A 257 -8.20 22.37 22.61
CA LEU A 257 -8.38 23.36 21.54
C LEU A 257 -9.65 24.19 21.69
N MET A 258 -10.78 23.55 22.00
CA MET A 258 -12.06 24.25 22.23
C MET A 258 -11.91 25.26 23.37
N SER A 259 -11.36 24.85 24.51
CA SER A 259 -11.18 25.75 25.65
C SER A 259 -10.13 26.85 25.41
N HIS A 260 -9.09 26.58 24.61
CA HIS A 260 -8.01 27.55 24.38
C HIS A 260 -8.37 28.60 23.31
N LEU A 261 -9.16 28.23 22.32
CA LEU A 261 -9.51 29.08 21.17
C LEU A 261 -10.95 29.59 21.20
N ASP A 262 -11.73 29.21 22.22
CA ASP A 262 -13.17 29.50 22.32
C ASP A 262 -13.96 29.06 21.07
N LEU A 263 -13.61 27.88 20.55
CA LEU A 263 -14.24 27.29 19.38
C LEU A 263 -15.24 26.20 19.78
N PRO A 264 -16.40 26.11 19.10
CA PRO A 264 -17.33 25.00 19.31
C PRO A 264 -16.76 23.69 18.77
N SER A 265 -17.35 22.58 19.20
CA SER A 265 -17.06 21.28 18.59
C SER A 265 -17.46 21.29 17.11
N GLY A 266 -16.56 20.82 16.23
CA GLY A 266 -16.84 20.77 14.80
C GLY A 266 -15.65 20.32 13.95
N PRO A 267 -15.82 20.28 12.61
CA PRO A 267 -14.79 19.87 11.66
C PRO A 267 -13.49 20.65 11.77
N GLU A 268 -13.59 21.92 12.17
CA GLU A 268 -12.44 22.81 12.36
C GLU A 268 -11.50 22.32 13.48
N ILE A 269 -12.04 21.81 14.59
CA ILE A 269 -11.23 21.17 15.64
C ILE A 269 -10.47 19.96 15.08
N GLY A 270 -11.13 19.15 14.25
CA GLY A 270 -10.48 18.03 13.57
C GLY A 270 -9.35 18.47 12.65
N ARG A 271 -9.55 19.54 11.87
CA ARG A 271 -8.53 20.15 11.00
C ARG A 271 -7.32 20.61 11.80
N LEU A 272 -7.54 21.32 12.90
CA LEU A 272 -6.47 21.83 13.77
C LEU A 272 -5.69 20.69 14.44
N LEU A 273 -6.39 19.69 15.00
CA LEU A 273 -5.74 18.51 15.58
C LEU A 273 -4.87 17.79 14.55
N GLU A 274 -5.34 17.68 13.31
CA GLU A 274 -4.56 17.04 12.26
C GLU A 274 -3.32 17.84 11.89
N ALA A 275 -3.45 19.16 11.71
CA ALA A 275 -2.31 20.02 11.40
C ALA A 275 -1.25 19.97 12.51
N ILE A 276 -1.66 19.89 13.77
CA ILE A 276 -0.76 19.73 14.93
C ILE A 276 -0.05 18.38 14.89
N ARG A 277 -0.77 17.28 14.64
CA ARG A 277 -0.15 15.93 14.55
C ARG A 277 0.85 15.84 13.39
N GLU A 278 0.53 16.48 12.27
CA GLU A 278 1.43 16.54 11.13
C GLU A 278 2.71 17.33 11.44
N ALA A 279 2.58 18.50 12.09
CA ALA A 279 3.72 19.29 12.58
C ALA A 279 4.53 18.53 13.65
N GLN A 280 3.85 17.76 14.50
CA GLN A 280 4.49 16.90 15.48
C GLN A 280 5.33 15.80 14.83
N ALA A 281 4.78 15.09 13.85
CA ALA A 281 5.52 14.07 13.13
C ALA A 281 6.73 14.65 12.37
N GLU A 282 6.61 15.87 11.85
CA GLU A 282 7.70 16.62 11.23
C GLU A 282 8.78 17.06 12.22
N GLY A 283 8.46 17.13 13.52
CA GLY A 283 9.36 17.61 14.57
C GLY A 283 9.35 19.12 14.76
N SER A 284 8.46 19.86 14.07
CA SER A 284 8.31 21.31 14.21
C SER A 284 7.48 21.71 15.43
N VAL A 285 6.74 20.77 16.02
CA VAL A 285 5.98 20.94 17.27
C VAL A 285 6.23 19.74 18.18
N SER A 286 6.68 19.97 19.40
CA SER A 286 7.05 18.92 20.36
C SER A 286 6.37 19.04 21.71
N THR A 287 5.77 20.21 22.00
CA THR A 287 5.15 20.49 23.29
C THR A 287 3.69 20.91 23.15
N ARG A 288 2.91 20.73 24.23
CA ARG A 288 1.54 21.23 24.34
C ARG A 288 1.45 22.74 24.05
N ALA A 289 2.41 23.53 24.55
CA ALA A 289 2.44 24.97 24.35
C ALA A 289 2.67 25.35 22.87
N GLU A 290 3.58 24.66 22.18
CA GLU A 290 3.80 24.83 20.75
C GLU A 290 2.56 24.46 19.93
N ALA A 291 1.90 23.35 20.28
CA ALA A 291 0.67 22.91 19.62
C ALA A 291 -0.45 23.95 19.71
N LEU A 292 -0.70 24.49 20.90
CA LEU A 292 -1.73 25.53 21.11
C LEU A 292 -1.41 26.82 20.34
N ARG A 293 -0.13 27.24 20.34
CA ARG A 293 0.33 28.40 19.56
C ARG A 293 0.15 28.19 18.05
N LEU A 294 0.49 27.02 17.54
CA LEU A 294 0.26 26.68 16.14
C LEU A 294 -1.24 26.74 15.79
N ALA A 295 -2.10 26.18 16.64
CA ALA A 295 -3.54 26.21 16.43
C ALA A 295 -4.09 27.65 16.33
N LYS A 296 -3.62 28.54 17.19
CA LYS A 296 -3.97 29.96 17.16
C LYS A 296 -3.55 30.63 15.84
N THR A 297 -2.32 30.39 15.37
CA THR A 297 -1.83 30.92 14.10
C THR A 297 -2.65 30.41 12.90
N LEU A 298 -3.00 29.13 12.89
CA LEU A 298 -3.78 28.51 11.81
C LEU A 298 -5.24 29.01 11.76
N THR A 299 -5.78 29.44 12.90
CA THR A 299 -7.13 30.02 12.97
C THR A 299 -7.10 31.45 12.44
N ALA A 300 -6.15 32.28 12.88
CA ALA A 300 -6.00 33.66 12.42
C ALA A 300 -5.72 33.81 10.92
N ASN A 301 -5.07 32.81 10.31
CA ASN A 301 -4.83 32.79 8.87
C ASN A 301 -6.05 32.34 8.04
N ALA A 302 -7.03 31.66 8.65
CA ALA A 302 -8.25 31.24 7.96
C ALA A 302 -9.32 32.34 7.90
N GLU A 303 -9.19 33.37 8.76
CA GLU A 303 -10.07 34.55 8.80
C GLU A 303 -9.63 35.67 7.81
N LYS A 304 -8.51 35.48 7.11
CA LYS A 304 -7.99 36.39 6.08
C LYS A 304 -8.26 35.84 4.69
#